data_AF-A0A0F8YT79-F1
#
_entry.id   AF-A0A0F8YT79-F1
#
_cell.length_a   1.000
_cell.length_b   1.000
_cell.length_c   1.000
_cell.angle_alpha   90.00
_cell.angle_beta   90.00
_cell.angle_gamma   90.00
#
_symmetry.space_group_name_H-M   'P 1'
#
loop_
_entity.id
_entity.type
_entity.pdbx_description
1 polymer ?
#
loop_
_entity_poly.entity_id
_entity_poly.type
_entity_poly.pdbx_seq_one_letter_code
_entity_poly.pdbx_strand_id
1 'polypeptide(L)'
;MANTEKNSYTVIFAVVMVLVVGSLLAFTASSLKPTITKNEKFEKQQNILYAMGVNENVEGEAIFVPTDSVQAIFNKYIKEQLIIQNGKITKDSSAYLIDLKGQLKKDMEDRELPLFIGEKDKKDYYIIPMYG
;
A
#
# COMPACT_ATOMS: atom_id res chain seq x y z
N MET A 1 5.92 59.61 -21.15
CA MET A 1 6.03 58.18 -21.55
C MET A 1 6.01 57.35 -20.28
N ALA A 2 4.88 56.70 -20.00
CA ALA A 2 4.75 55.74 -18.91
C ALA A 2 3.98 54.55 -19.49
N ASN A 3 4.59 53.37 -19.47
CA ASN A 3 3.98 52.15 -19.97
C ASN A 3 2.77 51.79 -19.09
N THR A 4 1.58 51.86 -19.68
CA THR A 4 0.28 51.58 -19.04
C THR A 4 -0.10 50.08 -19.06
N GLU A 5 0.70 49.25 -19.73
CA GLU A 5 0.57 47.77 -19.74
C GLU A 5 1.11 47.16 -18.42
N LYS A 6 0.47 47.42 -17.28
CA LYS A 6 0.87 46.84 -15.99
C LYS A 6 0.37 45.40 -15.85
N ASN A 7 0.95 44.49 -16.63
CA ASN A 7 0.83 43.04 -16.41
C ASN A 7 1.38 42.58 -15.04
N SER A 8 2.11 43.46 -14.34
CA SER A 8 2.62 43.20 -12.99
C SER A 8 1.51 42.84 -12.00
N TYR A 9 0.31 43.44 -12.11
CA TYR A 9 -0.82 43.07 -11.23
C TYR A 9 -1.27 41.62 -11.46
N THR A 10 -1.41 41.21 -12.72
CA THR A 10 -1.76 39.83 -13.09
C THR A 10 -0.70 38.83 -12.64
N VAL A 11 0.59 39.17 -12.81
CA VAL A 11 1.70 38.32 -12.38
C VAL A 11 1.71 38.14 -10.86
N ILE A 12 1.57 39.23 -10.08
CA ILE A 12 1.54 39.16 -8.61
C ILE A 12 0.29 38.41 -8.14
N PHE A 13 -0.87 38.69 -8.73
CA PHE A 13 -2.11 38.00 -8.43
C PHE A 13 -2.00 36.49 -8.69
N ALA A 14 -1.45 36.09 -9.84
CA ALA A 14 -1.22 34.69 -10.17
C ALA A 14 -0.29 34.01 -9.16
N VAL A 15 0.81 34.66 -8.76
CA VAL A 15 1.73 34.13 -7.74
C VAL A 15 1.01 33.91 -6.42
N VAL A 16 0.24 34.88 -5.94
CA VAL A 16 -0.55 34.75 -4.70
C VAL A 16 -1.57 33.62 -4.81
N MET A 17 -2.27 33.53 -5.94
CA MET A 17 -3.28 32.49 -6.16
C MET A 17 -2.66 31.08 -6.20
N VAL A 18 -1.49 30.92 -6.81
CA VAL A 18 -0.74 29.65 -6.81
C VAL A 18 -0.33 29.26 -5.39
N LEU A 19 0.10 30.22 -4.56
CA LEU A 19 0.43 29.93 -3.16
C LEU A 19 -0.80 29.49 -2.36
N VAL A 20 -1.95 30.15 -2.57
CA VAL A 20 -3.20 29.80 -1.88
C VAL A 20 -3.69 28.41 -2.30
N VAL A 21 -3.82 28.18 -3.62
CA VAL A 21 -4.31 26.89 -4.14
C VAL A 21 -3.32 25.77 -3.80
N GLY A 22 -2.02 26.02 -3.98
CA GLY A 22 -0.97 25.06 -3.67
C GLY A 22 -0.94 24.67 -2.19
N SER A 23 -1.07 25.64 -1.28
CA SER A 23 -1.10 25.36 0.16
C SER A 23 -2.36 24.59 0.57
N LEU A 24 -3.52 24.91 0.00
CA LEU A 24 -4.76 24.17 0.27
C LEU A 24 -4.69 22.72 -0.22
N LEU A 25 -4.25 22.50 -1.47
CA LEU A 25 -4.07 21.14 -1.99
C LEU A 25 -3.04 20.35 -1.18
N ALA A 26 -1.92 20.97 -0.82
CA ALA A 26 -0.88 20.33 -0.01
C ALA A 26 -1.42 19.92 1.37
N PHE A 27 -2.19 20.80 2.01
CA PHE A 27 -2.83 20.51 3.30
C PHE A 27 -3.80 19.33 3.20
N THR A 28 -4.73 19.35 2.23
CA THR A 28 -5.69 18.27 2.03
C THR A 28 -4.99 16.94 1.74
N ALA A 29 -4.01 16.94 0.84
CA ALA A 29 -3.22 15.74 0.52
C ALA A 29 -2.49 15.19 1.75
N SER A 30 -1.85 16.07 2.53
CA SER A 30 -1.14 15.69 3.75
C SER A 30 -2.07 15.14 4.84
N SER A 31 -3.28 15.69 4.96
CA SER A 31 -4.25 15.26 5.97
C SER A 31 -4.86 13.89 5.65
N LEU A 32 -5.11 13.58 4.38
CA LEU A 32 -5.71 12.30 3.96
C LEU A 32 -4.70 11.16 3.83
N LYS A 33 -3.43 11.47 3.54
CA LYS A 33 -2.38 10.47 3.31
C LYS A 33 -2.28 9.38 4.40
N PRO A 34 -2.31 9.68 5.72
CA PRO A 34 -2.20 8.64 6.75
C PRO A 34 -3.36 7.63 6.70
N THR A 35 -4.58 8.11 6.46
CA THR A 35 -5.77 7.26 6.36
C THR A 35 -5.71 6.36 5.13
N ILE A 36 -5.27 6.90 3.99
CA ILE A 36 -5.08 6.14 2.75
C ILE A 36 -4.06 5.02 2.98
N THR A 37 -2.88 5.34 3.52
CA THR A 37 -1.82 4.36 3.78
C THR A 37 -2.26 3.27 4.77
N LYS A 38 -3.07 3.61 5.77
CA LYS A 38 -3.64 2.61 6.70
C LYS A 38 -4.59 1.66 5.98
N ASN A 39 -5.45 2.17 5.11
CA ASN A 39 -6.40 1.36 4.34
C ASN A 39 -5.70 0.47 3.32
N GLU A 40 -4.69 0.98 2.60
CA GLU A 40 -3.85 0.18 1.69
C GLU A 40 -3.20 -1.00 2.43
N LYS A 41 -2.71 -0.78 3.66
CA LYS A 41 -2.16 -1.85 4.50
C LYS A 41 -3.22 -2.90 4.84
N PHE A 42 -4.43 -2.48 5.22
CA PHE A 42 -5.51 -3.42 5.53
C PHE A 42 -5.96 -4.21 4.31
N GLU A 43 -6.06 -3.57 3.15
CA GLU A 43 -6.38 -4.22 1.88
C GLU A 43 -5.36 -5.32 1.55
N LYS A 44 -4.06 -5.05 1.69
CA LYS A 44 -3.03 -6.08 1.51
C LYS A 44 -3.22 -7.27 2.45
N GLN A 45 -3.53 -7.01 3.72
CA GLN A 45 -3.80 -8.07 4.70
C GLN A 45 -5.07 -8.87 4.35
N GLN A 46 -6.14 -8.19 3.93
CA GLN A 46 -7.37 -8.81 3.45
C GLN A 46 -7.11 -9.72 2.25
N ASN A 47 -6.35 -9.26 1.27
CA ASN A 47 -6.02 -10.04 0.07
C ASN A 47 -5.20 -11.29 0.39
N ILE A 48 -4.23 -11.20 1.31
CA ILE A 48 -3.44 -12.36 1.77
C ILE A 48 -4.33 -13.37 2.49
N LEU A 49 -5.19 -12.92 3.41
CA LEU A 49 -6.15 -13.79 4.11
C LEU A 49 -7.16 -14.42 3.16
N TYR A 50 -7.63 -13.66 2.17
CA TYR A 50 -8.53 -14.15 1.14
C TYR A 50 -7.89 -15.27 0.32
N ALA A 51 -6.63 -15.12 -0.09
CA ALA A 51 -5.88 -16.15 -0.81
C ALA A 51 -5.68 -17.44 0.02
N MET A 52 -5.64 -17.33 1.35
CA MET A 52 -5.63 -18.48 2.26
C MET A 52 -7.00 -19.14 2.46
N GLY A 53 -8.07 -18.56 1.89
CA GLY A 53 -9.44 -18.99 2.17
C GLY A 53 -9.90 -18.63 3.59
N VAL A 54 -9.26 -17.68 4.26
CA VAL A 54 -9.76 -17.06 5.51
C VAL A 54 -10.65 -15.90 5.10
N ASN A 55 -11.82 -16.24 4.57
CA ASN A 55 -12.86 -15.32 4.10
C ASN A 55 -14.23 -15.84 4.53
N GLU A 56 -15.23 -14.96 4.51
CA GLU A 56 -16.63 -15.30 4.83
C GLU A 56 -17.42 -15.53 3.53
N ASN A 57 -16.79 -16.10 2.51
CA ASN A 57 -17.41 -16.23 1.19
C ASN A 57 -18.69 -17.07 1.25
N VAL A 58 -19.77 -16.51 0.70
CA VAL A 58 -20.93 -17.25 0.19
C VAL A 58 -20.75 -17.39 -1.32
N GLU A 59 -21.32 -18.44 -1.94
CA GLU A 59 -21.19 -18.67 -3.39
C GLU A 59 -21.55 -17.40 -4.19
N GLY A 60 -20.60 -16.89 -4.97
CA GLY A 60 -20.78 -15.73 -5.85
C GLY A 60 -20.27 -14.39 -5.31
N GLU A 61 -19.86 -14.29 -4.03
CA GLU A 61 -19.36 -13.05 -3.45
C GLU A 61 -17.96 -13.21 -2.81
N ALA A 62 -17.05 -12.27 -3.13
CA ALA A 62 -15.76 -12.16 -2.46
C ALA A 62 -15.90 -11.32 -1.19
N ILE A 63 -16.18 -11.98 -0.07
CA ILE A 63 -16.36 -11.33 1.23
C ILE A 63 -15.02 -11.33 1.96
N PHE A 64 -14.39 -10.15 2.02
CA PHE A 64 -13.15 -9.94 2.76
C PHE A 64 -13.42 -9.75 4.25
N VAL A 65 -12.42 -10.10 5.07
CA VAL A 65 -12.42 -9.85 6.51
C VAL A 65 -12.55 -8.34 6.76
N PRO A 66 -13.48 -7.86 7.61
CA PRO A 66 -13.65 -6.44 7.91
C PRO A 66 -12.37 -5.72 8.36
N THR A 67 -12.18 -4.45 7.94
CA THR A 67 -10.95 -3.67 8.20
C THR A 67 -10.67 -3.37 9.67
N ASP A 68 -11.69 -3.42 10.52
CA ASP A 68 -11.59 -3.25 11.97
C ASP A 68 -10.97 -4.47 12.68
N SER A 69 -11.10 -5.66 12.10
CA SER A 69 -10.63 -6.94 12.68
C SER A 69 -9.51 -7.61 11.87
N VAL A 70 -9.26 -7.16 10.64
CA VAL A 70 -8.28 -7.77 9.71
C VAL A 70 -6.90 -7.92 10.34
N GLN A 71 -6.40 -6.92 11.07
CA GLN A 71 -5.04 -6.98 11.61
C GLN A 71 -4.90 -8.08 12.67
N ALA A 72 -5.92 -8.28 13.51
CA ALA A 72 -5.92 -9.34 14.51
C ALA A 72 -6.00 -10.72 13.87
N ILE A 73 -6.86 -10.87 12.85
CA ILE A 73 -7.03 -12.11 12.10
C ILE A 73 -5.77 -12.45 11.31
N PHE A 74 -5.15 -11.46 10.66
CA PHE A 74 -3.88 -11.59 9.97
C PHE A 74 -2.79 -12.13 10.89
N ASN A 75 -2.62 -11.53 12.07
CA ASN A 75 -1.64 -11.98 13.05
C ASN A 75 -1.94 -13.38 13.63
N LYS A 76 -3.19 -13.83 13.59
CA LYS A 76 -3.59 -15.16 14.05
C LYS A 76 -3.20 -16.24 13.05
N TYR A 77 -3.49 -16.01 11.76
CA TYR A 77 -3.34 -17.00 10.70
C TYR A 77 -1.97 -16.95 10.00
N ILE A 78 -1.37 -15.77 9.83
CA ILE A 78 -0.03 -15.63 9.25
C ILE A 78 1.01 -15.82 10.34
N LYS A 79 1.77 -16.91 10.23
CA LYS A 79 2.81 -17.30 11.19
C LYS A 79 4.14 -16.65 10.87
N GLU A 80 4.51 -16.67 9.59
CA GLU A 80 5.79 -16.16 9.13
C GLU A 80 5.63 -15.27 7.90
N GLN A 81 6.50 -14.29 7.85
CA GLN A 81 6.64 -13.37 6.74
C GLN A 81 8.11 -13.33 6.38
N LEU A 82 8.41 -13.69 5.13
CA LEU A 82 9.75 -13.88 4.63
C LEU A 82 9.99 -12.92 3.48
N ILE A 83 11.23 -12.44 3.38
CA ILE A 83 11.74 -11.72 2.23
C ILE A 83 12.82 -12.59 1.61
N ILE A 84 12.68 -12.86 0.33
CA ILE A 84 13.65 -13.61 -0.47
C ILE A 84 14.39 -12.60 -1.34
N GLN A 85 15.70 -12.50 -1.17
CA GLN A 85 16.58 -11.64 -1.95
C GLN A 85 17.85 -12.41 -2.30
N ASN A 86 18.12 -12.60 -3.60
CA ASN A 86 19.28 -13.36 -4.10
C ASN A 86 19.52 -14.71 -3.38
N GLY A 87 18.45 -15.49 -3.14
CA GLY A 87 18.53 -16.77 -2.42
C GLY A 87 18.70 -16.66 -0.89
N LYS A 88 18.90 -15.45 -0.35
CA LYS A 88 18.87 -15.20 1.09
C LYS A 88 17.44 -15.01 1.56
N ILE A 89 17.10 -15.69 2.65
CA ILE A 89 15.78 -15.58 3.30
C ILE A 89 15.95 -14.80 4.59
N THR A 90 15.17 -13.73 4.76
CA THR A 90 15.09 -12.96 6.01
C THR A 90 13.66 -12.94 6.52
N LYS A 91 13.48 -13.03 7.85
CA LYS A 91 12.18 -12.88 8.50
C LYS A 91 11.90 -11.41 8.74
N ASP A 92 10.77 -10.91 8.24
CA ASP A 92 10.34 -9.53 8.44
C ASP A 92 8.82 -9.46 8.57
N SER A 93 8.33 -9.00 9.73
CA SER A 93 6.91 -8.86 10.03
C SER A 93 6.20 -7.76 9.23
N SER A 94 6.95 -7.00 8.43
CA SER A 94 6.48 -5.96 7.55
C SER A 94 6.61 -6.30 6.06
N ALA A 95 6.95 -7.55 5.70
CA ALA A 95 7.13 -7.97 4.31
C ALA A 95 5.90 -7.72 3.42
N TYR A 96 4.67 -7.70 3.98
CA TYR A 96 3.47 -7.33 3.22
C TYR A 96 3.44 -5.87 2.77
N LEU A 97 4.28 -5.00 3.32
CA LEU A 97 4.38 -3.60 2.88
C LEU A 97 5.23 -3.43 1.62
N ILE A 98 6.03 -4.42 1.24
CA ILE A 98 6.92 -4.35 0.08
C ILE A 98 6.11 -4.00 -1.18
N ASP A 99 6.63 -3.03 -1.93
CA ASP A 99 6.10 -2.65 -3.23
C ASP A 99 6.66 -3.57 -4.32
N LEU A 100 5.89 -4.61 -4.68
CA LEU A 100 6.25 -5.56 -5.74
C LEU A 100 6.53 -4.85 -7.06
N LYS A 101 5.76 -3.82 -7.42
CA LYS A 101 5.95 -3.08 -8.67
C LYS A 101 7.31 -2.40 -8.71
N GLY A 102 7.68 -1.75 -7.61
CA GLY A 102 9.00 -1.15 -7.44
C GLY A 102 10.12 -2.19 -7.48
N GLN A 103 9.95 -3.33 -6.80
CA GLN A 103 10.95 -4.40 -6.77
C GLN A 103 11.15 -5.06 -8.14
N LEU A 104 10.09 -5.26 -8.92
CA LEU A 104 10.19 -5.87 -10.26
C LEU A 104 10.93 -5.00 -11.29
N LYS A 105 11.09 -3.70 -11.02
CA LYS A 105 11.92 -2.79 -11.84
C LYS A 105 13.42 -2.92 -11.55
N LYS A 106 13.80 -3.53 -10.43
CA LYS A 106 15.21 -3.76 -10.08
C LYS A 106 15.75 -4.99 -10.81
N ASP A 107 17.07 -5.10 -10.83
CA ASP A 107 17.77 -6.31 -11.26
C ASP A 107 17.38 -7.51 -10.39
N MET A 108 17.39 -8.70 -10.97
CA MET A 108 16.88 -9.93 -10.33
C MET A 108 17.51 -10.20 -8.96
N GLU A 109 18.80 -9.89 -8.81
CA GLU A 109 19.55 -10.10 -7.56
C GLU A 109 19.16 -9.12 -6.45
N ASP A 110 18.68 -7.92 -6.80
CA ASP A 110 18.30 -6.87 -5.85
C ASP A 110 16.82 -6.89 -5.46
N ARG A 111 16.03 -7.81 -6.04
CA ARG A 111 14.59 -7.90 -5.77
C ARG A 111 14.35 -8.50 -4.40
N GLU A 112 13.57 -7.79 -3.61
CA GLU A 112 13.02 -8.30 -2.36
C GLU A 112 11.63 -8.86 -2.64
N LEU A 113 11.52 -10.19 -2.65
CA LEU A 113 10.26 -10.89 -2.93
C LEU A 113 9.64 -11.40 -1.63
N PRO A 114 8.44 -10.92 -1.25
CA PRO A 114 7.76 -11.39 -0.07
C PRO A 114 7.17 -12.79 -0.28
N LEU A 115 7.24 -13.62 0.76
CA LEU A 115 6.54 -14.90 0.89
C LEU A 115 5.87 -14.93 2.27
N PHE A 116 4.59 -15.30 2.30
CA PHE A 116 3.85 -15.44 3.55
C PHE A 116 3.56 -16.90 3.82
N ILE A 117 3.72 -17.31 5.08
CA ILE A 117 3.40 -18.65 5.54
C ILE A 117 2.32 -18.50 6.59
N GLY A 118 1.15 -19.08 6.31
CA GLY A 118 0.03 -19.11 7.22
C GLY A 118 -0.43 -20.53 7.52
N GLU A 119 -1.09 -20.72 8.65
CA GLU A 119 -1.61 -22.02 9.08
C GLU A 119 -3.13 -21.93 9.22
N LYS A 120 -3.85 -22.83 8.54
CA LYS A 120 -5.31 -22.99 8.67
C LYS A 120 -5.65 -24.47 8.67
N ASP A 121 -6.52 -24.90 9.58
CA ASP A 121 -6.95 -26.31 9.69
C ASP A 121 -5.77 -27.31 9.83
N LYS A 122 -4.71 -26.90 10.55
CA LYS A 122 -3.44 -27.63 10.71
C LYS A 122 -2.70 -27.92 9.39
N LYS A 123 -2.97 -27.14 8.35
CA LYS A 123 -2.24 -27.17 7.08
C LYS A 123 -1.53 -25.85 6.86
N ASP A 124 -0.30 -25.95 6.37
CA ASP A 124 0.50 -24.78 5.99
C ASP A 124 0.12 -24.32 4.59
N TYR A 125 -0.08 -23.01 4.46
CA TYR A 125 -0.37 -22.31 3.22
C TYR A 125 0.79 -21.36 2.92
N TYR A 126 1.26 -21.40 1.68
CA TYR A 126 2.31 -20.54 1.17
C TYR A 126 1.68 -19.56 0.18
N ILE A 127 1.75 -18.27 0.50
CA ILE A 127 1.11 -17.21 -0.26
C ILE A 127 2.19 -16.39 -0.93
N ILE A 128 2.19 -16.41 -2.26
CA ILE A 128 3.13 -15.68 -3.11
C ILE A 128 2.37 -14.54 -3.79
N PRO A 129 2.72 -13.28 -3.50
CA PRO A 129 2.11 -12.14 -4.17
C PRO A 129 2.52 -12.07 -5.64
N MET A 130 1.56 -11.80 -6.50
CA MET A 130 1.77 -11.65 -7.94
C MET A 130 1.49 -10.20 -8.35
N TYR A 131 2.27 -9.70 -9.31
CA TYR A 131 2.06 -8.39 -9.94
C TYR A 131 2.13 -8.57 -11.46
N GLY A 132 1.18 -7.99 -12.17
CA GLY A 132 1.03 -8.08 -13.63
C GLY A 132 0.30 -6.87 -14.20
#